data_AF-A0A2V5R060-F1
#
_entry.id   AF-A0A2V5R060-F1
#
_cell.length_a   1.000
_cell.length_b   1.000
_cell.length_c   1.000
_cell.angle_alpha   90.00
_cell.angle_beta   90.00
_cell.angle_gamma   90.00
#
_symmetry.space_group_name_H-M   'P 1'
#
loop_
_entity.id
_entity.type
_entity.pdbx_description
1 polymer ?
#
loop_
_entity_poly.entity_id
_entity_poly.type
_entity_poly.pdbx_seq_one_letter_code
_entity_poly.pdbx_strand_id
1 'polypeptide(L)'
;MNLVNGPTEETRQAPVDEPWAQKIKQLFPLKINRFAVHNGEIHYRDFSRNPKVNLSLDRVQMVATNLTNSKKLSKSLIADIRIEGRPLGVGDARSQISLDPYAAKPTFAFNLELKDVLLVKLNDFSKAYANFTFDTGTLKVAMEASAKEGAYKG
;
A
#
# COMPACT_ATOMS: atom_id res chain seq x y z
N MET A 1 -5.78 4.49 -8.49
CA MET A 1 -6.50 3.82 -7.38
C MET A 1 -6.88 4.86 -6.34
N ASN A 2 -8.08 4.77 -5.77
CA ASN A 2 -8.52 5.64 -4.69
C ASN A 2 -8.81 4.80 -3.45
N LEU A 3 -8.26 5.20 -2.30
CA LEU A 3 -8.49 4.64 -0.99
C LEU A 3 -9.27 5.68 -0.20
N VAL A 4 -10.57 5.44 0.01
CA VAL A 4 -11.47 6.40 0.63
C VAL A 4 -11.72 6.01 2.09
N ASN A 5 -11.56 6.97 3.00
CA ASN A 5 -11.96 6.84 4.39
C ASN A 5 -13.21 7.69 4.68
N GLY A 6 -14.04 7.21 5.60
CA GLY A 6 -15.29 7.84 6.03
C GLY A 6 -15.63 7.50 7.48
N PRO A 7 -16.69 8.07 8.06
CA PRO A 7 -17.09 7.81 9.45
C PRO A 7 -17.84 6.48 9.62
N THR A 8 -18.47 5.95 8.57
CA THR A 8 -19.27 4.71 8.60
C THR A 8 -18.71 3.68 7.62
N GLU A 9 -19.13 2.41 7.75
CA GLU A 9 -18.70 1.34 6.84
C GLU A 9 -19.16 1.58 5.40
N GLU A 10 -20.34 2.14 5.19
CA GLU A 10 -20.88 2.45 3.85
C GLU A 10 -20.11 3.57 3.14
N THR A 11 -19.40 4.41 3.92
CA THR A 11 -18.64 5.57 3.43
C THR A 11 -17.13 5.33 3.43
N ARG A 12 -16.68 4.16 3.88
CA ARG A 12 -15.29 3.70 3.83
C ARG A 12 -15.07 2.79 2.64
N GLN A 13 -13.83 2.74 2.16
CA GLN A 13 -13.38 1.70 1.25
C GLN A 13 -13.62 0.35 1.92
N ALA A 14 -14.37 -0.53 1.24
CA ALA A 14 -14.64 -1.86 1.76
C ALA A 14 -13.31 -2.55 2.11
N PRO A 15 -13.22 -3.17 3.31
CA PRO A 15 -12.03 -3.90 3.68
C PRO A 15 -11.74 -4.99 2.66
N VAL A 16 -10.46 -5.27 2.50
CA VAL A 16 -9.94 -6.32 1.62
C VAL A 16 -10.09 -7.68 2.33
N ASP A 17 -11.13 -7.87 3.13
CA ASP A 17 -11.23 -9.01 4.04
C ASP A 17 -12.32 -9.96 3.53
N GLU A 18 -11.95 -11.24 3.43
CA GLU A 18 -12.72 -12.47 3.22
C GLU A 18 -13.30 -12.83 1.83
N PRO A 19 -14.20 -12.09 1.14
CA PRO A 19 -14.77 -12.59 -0.11
C PRO A 19 -13.74 -12.74 -1.24
N TRP A 20 -12.94 -11.71 -1.54
CA TRP A 20 -12.11 -11.74 -2.75
C TRP A 20 -10.91 -12.71 -2.63
N ALA A 21 -10.23 -12.75 -1.47
CA ALA A 21 -9.09 -13.65 -1.26
C ALA A 21 -9.55 -15.11 -1.30
N GLN A 22 -10.69 -15.44 -0.68
CA GLN A 22 -11.30 -16.77 -0.76
C GLN A 22 -11.77 -17.10 -2.18
N LYS A 23 -12.32 -16.12 -2.92
CA LYS A 23 -12.71 -16.32 -4.32
C LYS A 23 -11.51 -16.62 -5.21
N ILE A 24 -10.38 -15.95 -5.02
CA ILE A 24 -9.13 -16.30 -5.72
C ILE A 24 -8.66 -17.70 -5.36
N LYS A 25 -8.87 -18.15 -4.11
CA LYS A 25 -8.59 -19.53 -3.71
C LYS A 25 -9.47 -20.58 -4.39
N GLN A 26 -10.68 -20.20 -4.78
CA GLN A 26 -11.64 -21.05 -5.49
C GLN A 26 -11.46 -21.06 -7.01
N LEU A 27 -10.63 -20.16 -7.56
CA LEU A 27 -10.29 -20.20 -8.98
C LEU A 27 -9.45 -21.44 -9.31
N PHE A 28 -9.52 -21.90 -10.56
CA PHE A 28 -8.58 -22.88 -11.09
C PHE A 28 -7.14 -22.44 -10.83
N PRO A 29 -6.19 -23.40 -10.70
CA PRO A 29 -4.78 -23.09 -10.50
C PRO A 29 -4.28 -22.03 -11.50
N LEU A 30 -3.93 -20.85 -10.98
CA LEU A 30 -3.50 -19.70 -11.77
C LEU A 30 -2.15 -19.20 -11.30
N LYS A 31 -1.37 -18.72 -12.26
CA LYS A 31 -0.10 -18.04 -12.03
C LYS A 31 0.00 -16.83 -12.92
N ILE A 32 0.11 -15.66 -12.31
CA ILE A 32 0.48 -14.41 -12.97
C ILE A 32 1.99 -14.25 -12.76
N ASN A 33 2.74 -14.46 -13.84
CA ASN A 33 4.20 -14.36 -13.80
C ASN A 33 4.65 -12.92 -13.53
N ARG A 34 3.97 -11.95 -14.15
CA ARG A 34 4.28 -10.53 -14.04
C ARG A 34 3.02 -9.69 -14.21
N PHE A 35 2.76 -8.84 -13.22
CA PHE A 35 1.81 -7.74 -13.29
C PHE A 35 2.58 -6.44 -13.19
N ALA A 36 2.24 -5.44 -14.00
CA ALA A 36 2.92 -4.15 -13.99
C ALA A 36 1.94 -3.00 -14.09
N VAL A 37 2.23 -1.93 -13.35
CA VAL A 37 1.56 -0.63 -13.43
C VAL A 37 2.58 0.37 -13.95
N HIS A 38 2.18 1.13 -14.95
CA HIS A 38 3.00 2.19 -15.55
C HIS A 38 2.32 3.53 -15.37
N ASN A 39 3.04 4.48 -14.75
CA ASN A 39 2.58 5.85 -14.54
C ASN A 39 1.20 5.91 -13.85
N GLY A 40 1.02 5.08 -12.82
CA GLY A 40 -0.21 5.03 -12.05
C GLY A 40 -0.31 6.16 -11.01
N GLU A 41 -1.49 6.27 -10.41
CA GLU A 41 -1.75 7.19 -9.32
C GLU A 41 -2.47 6.47 -8.19
N ILE A 42 -2.08 6.76 -6.95
CA ILE A 42 -2.77 6.30 -5.74
C ILE A 42 -3.16 7.53 -4.94
N HIS A 43 -4.41 7.57 -4.49
CA HIS A 43 -4.91 8.64 -3.63
C HIS A 43 -5.51 8.05 -2.36
N TYR A 44 -5.06 8.53 -1.21
CA TYR A 44 -5.81 8.41 0.03
C TYR A 44 -6.69 9.65 0.20
N ARG A 45 -7.99 9.46 0.44
CA ARG A 45 -8.96 10.56 0.59
C ARG A 45 -9.83 10.37 1.82
N ASP A 46 -10.00 11.43 2.60
CA ASP A 46 -11.00 11.51 3.65
C ASP A 46 -11.82 12.78 3.46
N PHE A 47 -13.05 12.60 2.96
CA PHE A 47 -13.97 13.69 2.70
C PHE A 47 -14.79 14.13 3.91
N SER A 48 -14.71 13.37 5.02
CA SER A 48 -15.45 13.62 6.26
C SER A 48 -14.71 14.57 7.20
N ARG A 49 -13.45 14.88 6.90
CA ARG A 49 -12.62 15.82 7.66
C ARG A 49 -12.73 17.25 7.15
N ASN A 50 -12.40 18.19 8.03
CA ASN A 50 -12.24 19.60 7.69
C ASN A 50 -10.86 20.08 8.17
N PRO A 51 -9.90 20.38 7.28
CA PRO A 51 -10.01 20.33 5.82
C PRO A 51 -10.17 18.89 5.30
N LYS A 52 -10.71 18.76 4.08
CA LYS A 52 -10.77 17.46 3.38
C LYS A 52 -9.35 16.99 3.10
N VAL A 53 -9.09 15.71 3.28
CA VAL A 53 -7.76 15.14 3.11
C VAL A 53 -7.64 14.47 1.74
N ASN A 54 -6.56 14.74 1.01
CA ASN A 54 -6.17 14.05 -0.22
C ASN A 54 -4.65 13.92 -0.29
N LEU A 55 -4.13 12.74 0.03
CA LEU A 55 -2.72 12.41 -0.12
C LEU A 55 -2.53 11.63 -1.41
N SER A 56 -1.67 12.11 -2.30
CA SER A 56 -1.37 11.46 -3.57
C SER A 56 0.02 10.81 -3.59
N LEU A 57 0.11 9.72 -4.34
CA LEU A 57 1.35 9.13 -4.83
C LEU A 57 1.19 9.05 -6.36
N ASP A 58 1.92 9.89 -7.09
CA ASP A 58 1.86 9.93 -8.55
C ASP A 58 3.06 9.23 -9.20
N ARG A 59 3.00 9.07 -10.53
CA ARG A 59 4.03 8.39 -11.34
C ARG A 59 4.38 7.00 -10.80
N VAL A 60 3.38 6.29 -10.30
CA VAL A 60 3.57 4.98 -9.70
C VAL A 60 4.04 4.01 -10.77
N GLN A 61 5.21 3.43 -10.53
CA GLN A 61 5.71 2.26 -11.25
C GLN A 61 5.62 1.08 -10.28
N MET A 62 4.94 0.02 -10.70
CA MET A 62 4.83 -1.19 -9.89
C MET A 62 5.14 -2.40 -10.74
N VAL A 63 5.88 -3.35 -10.18
CA VAL A 63 6.02 -4.69 -10.74
C VAL A 63 5.75 -5.71 -9.63
N ALA A 64 4.79 -6.59 -9.86
CA ALA A 64 4.51 -7.74 -9.03
C ALA A 64 4.81 -9.04 -9.79
N THR A 65 5.51 -9.98 -9.17
CA THR A 65 5.90 -11.25 -9.76
C THR A 65 5.53 -12.44 -8.87
N ASN A 66 5.41 -13.62 -9.48
CA ASN A 66 5.07 -14.86 -8.80
C ASN A 66 3.76 -14.81 -8.00
N LEU A 67 2.76 -14.08 -8.52
CA LEU A 67 1.40 -14.09 -7.99
C LEU A 67 0.75 -15.42 -8.40
N THR A 68 0.78 -16.40 -7.50
CA THR A 68 0.29 -17.76 -7.76
C THR A 68 -0.57 -18.26 -6.63
N ASN A 69 -1.52 -19.09 -7.00
CA ASN A 69 -2.50 -19.68 -6.10
C ASN A 69 -2.25 -21.21 -5.92
N SER A 70 -1.17 -21.73 -6.51
CA SER A 70 -0.90 -23.16 -6.63
C SER A 70 0.57 -23.53 -6.44
N LYS A 71 0.82 -24.44 -5.48
CA LYS A 71 2.13 -25.08 -5.24
C LYS A 71 2.55 -26.00 -6.38
N LYS A 72 1.62 -26.42 -7.25
CA LYS A 72 1.95 -27.18 -8.47
C LYS A 72 2.59 -26.29 -9.54
N LEU A 73 2.28 -24.99 -9.54
CA LEU A 73 2.73 -24.03 -10.56
C LEU A 73 3.97 -23.22 -10.13
N SER A 74 4.37 -23.28 -8.86
CA SER A 74 5.57 -22.61 -8.35
C SER A 74 6.14 -23.32 -7.13
N LYS A 75 7.47 -23.28 -6.99
CA LYS A 75 8.20 -23.78 -5.82
C LYS A 75 7.95 -22.94 -4.56
N SER A 76 7.56 -21.68 -4.74
CA SER A 76 7.28 -20.72 -3.69
C SER A 76 5.95 -20.03 -3.94
N LEU A 77 5.16 -19.84 -2.88
CA LEU A 77 3.94 -19.01 -2.91
C LEU A 77 4.23 -17.54 -2.59
N ILE A 78 5.50 -17.19 -2.32
CA ILE A 78 5.89 -15.81 -2.07
C ILE A 78 5.80 -15.02 -3.38
N ALA A 79 4.91 -14.04 -3.39
CA ALA A 79 4.86 -12.98 -4.39
C ALA A 79 5.80 -11.85 -3.99
N ASP A 80 6.48 -11.26 -4.98
CA ASP A 80 7.36 -10.10 -4.80
C ASP A 80 6.77 -8.90 -5.52
N ILE A 81 6.70 -7.76 -4.83
CA ILE A 81 6.14 -6.51 -5.33
C ILE A 81 7.19 -5.42 -5.11
N ARG A 82 7.49 -4.65 -6.15
CA ARG A 82 8.29 -3.42 -6.06
C ARG A 82 7.45 -2.25 -6.51
N ILE A 83 7.52 -1.16 -5.77
CA ILE A 83 6.75 0.07 -6.00
C ILE A 83 7.69 1.25 -5.92
N GLU A 84 7.59 2.15 -6.89
CA GLU A 84 8.21 3.47 -6.87
C GLU A 84 7.17 4.53 -7.23
N GLY A 85 7.31 5.75 -6.71
CA GLY A 85 6.43 6.86 -7.06
C GLY A 85 6.82 8.16 -6.37
N ARG A 86 6.05 9.23 -6.60
CA ARG A 86 6.29 10.54 -5.98
C ARG A 86 5.18 10.93 -5.03
N PRO A 87 5.41 10.90 -3.71
CA PRO A 87 4.44 11.37 -2.74
C PRO A 87 4.23 12.87 -2.89
N LEU A 88 2.96 13.28 -2.90
CA LEU A 88 2.51 14.68 -2.97
C LEU A 88 3.08 15.47 -4.17
N GLY A 89 3.49 14.73 -5.21
CA GLY A 89 4.06 15.24 -6.46
C GLY A 89 5.52 15.73 -6.37
N VAL A 90 6.17 15.61 -5.21
CA VAL A 90 7.50 16.21 -4.98
C VAL A 90 8.56 15.29 -4.35
N GLY A 91 8.16 14.27 -3.57
CA GLY A 91 9.13 13.37 -2.94
C GLY A 91 9.51 12.16 -3.80
N ASP A 92 10.29 11.25 -3.23
CA ASP A 92 10.59 9.91 -3.76
C ASP A 92 10.11 8.87 -2.74
N ALA A 93 9.35 7.87 -3.22
CA ALA A 93 8.90 6.74 -2.43
C ALA A 93 9.33 5.45 -3.10
N ARG A 94 9.86 4.51 -2.31
CA ARG A 94 10.21 3.16 -2.75
C ARG A 94 9.77 2.14 -1.72
N SER A 95 9.23 1.04 -2.19
CA SER A 95 8.86 -0.08 -1.33
C SER A 95 9.10 -1.40 -2.05
N GLN A 96 9.64 -2.35 -1.30
CA GLN A 96 9.65 -3.76 -1.67
C GLN A 96 8.81 -4.54 -0.67
N ILE A 97 7.93 -5.39 -1.18
CA ILE A 97 7.05 -6.25 -0.40
C ILE A 97 7.22 -7.67 -0.92
N SER A 98 7.46 -8.62 -0.02
CA SER A 98 7.36 -10.05 -0.30
C SER A 98 6.25 -10.61 0.58
N LEU A 99 5.28 -11.34 0.02
CA LEU A 99 4.17 -11.90 0.80
C LEU A 99 3.70 -13.25 0.28
N ASP A 100 3.18 -14.10 1.17
CA ASP A 100 2.38 -15.26 0.79
C ASP A 100 0.88 -14.87 0.83
N PRO A 101 0.23 -14.57 -0.31
CA PRO A 101 -1.19 -14.23 -0.33
C PRO A 101 -2.09 -15.40 0.05
N TYR A 102 -1.55 -16.62 0.13
CA TYR A 102 -2.28 -17.83 0.48
C TYR A 102 -2.19 -18.22 1.95
N ALA A 103 -1.20 -17.69 2.67
CA ALA A 103 -0.97 -18.05 4.06
C ALA A 103 -2.23 -17.77 4.90
N ALA A 104 -2.58 -18.74 5.75
CA ALA A 104 -3.73 -18.61 6.65
C ALA A 104 -3.50 -17.55 7.73
N LYS A 105 -2.23 -17.26 8.04
CA LYS A 105 -1.80 -16.18 8.93
C LYS A 105 -0.85 -15.25 8.17
N PRO A 106 -0.79 -13.95 8.53
CA PRO A 106 0.07 -12.99 7.85
C PRO A 106 1.51 -13.50 7.73
N THR A 107 1.98 -13.57 6.49
CA THR A 107 3.35 -13.95 6.15
C THR A 107 3.84 -13.00 5.08
N PHE A 108 4.62 -12.01 5.51
CA PHE A 108 5.13 -10.95 4.64
C PHE A 108 6.44 -10.37 5.19
N ALA A 109 7.16 -9.67 4.33
CA ALA A 109 8.20 -8.73 4.70
C ALA A 109 8.05 -7.52 3.79
N PHE A 110 8.20 -6.32 4.33
CA PHE A 110 8.27 -5.12 3.52
C PHE A 110 9.26 -4.10 4.06
N ASN A 111 9.74 -3.27 3.16
CA ASN A 111 10.39 -2.02 3.48
C ASN A 111 9.67 -0.86 2.79
N LEU A 112 9.80 0.33 3.35
CA LEU A 112 9.38 1.58 2.73
C LEU A 112 10.42 2.64 3.04
N GLU A 113 10.83 3.33 1.99
CA GLU A 113 11.65 4.53 2.04
C GLU A 113 10.85 5.69 1.44
N LEU A 114 10.76 6.80 2.19
CA LEU A 114 10.23 8.08 1.73
C LEU A 114 11.32 9.13 1.89
N LYS A 115 11.57 9.93 0.87
CA LYS A 115 12.52 11.03 0.87
C LYS A 115 11.90 12.28 0.26
N ASP A 116 12.41 13.44 0.67
CA ASP A 116 12.12 14.73 0.04
C ASP A 116 10.62 15.10 0.02
N VAL A 117 9.86 14.63 1.00
CA VAL A 117 8.44 14.98 1.14
C VAL A 117 8.31 16.33 1.84
N LEU A 118 7.83 17.35 1.14
CA LEU A 118 7.64 18.67 1.73
C LEU A 118 6.53 18.64 2.79
N LEU A 119 6.88 18.97 4.04
CA LEU A 119 5.95 18.90 5.19
C LEU A 119 4.74 19.84 5.02
N VAL A 120 4.93 21.00 4.38
CA VAL A 120 3.83 21.95 4.10
C VAL A 120 2.70 21.33 3.26
N LYS A 121 3.00 20.31 2.44
CA LYS A 121 1.99 19.58 1.63
C LYS A 121 1.19 18.57 2.45
N LEU A 122 1.56 18.31 3.70
CA LEU A 122 0.82 17.48 4.64
C LEU A 122 -0.12 18.30 5.53
N ASN A 123 -0.20 19.63 5.38
CA ASN A 123 -0.97 20.49 6.28
C ASN A 123 -2.45 20.15 6.35
N ASP A 124 -3.09 19.75 5.24
CA ASP A 124 -4.48 19.31 5.29
C ASP A 124 -4.65 18.05 6.15
N PHE A 125 -3.70 17.11 6.05
CA PHE A 125 -3.68 15.90 6.86
C PHE A 125 -3.39 16.20 8.34
N SER A 126 -2.32 16.93 8.65
CA SER A 126 -1.93 17.23 10.04
C SER A 126 -2.98 18.08 10.75
N LYS A 127 -3.61 19.03 10.05
CA LYS A 127 -4.70 19.83 10.60
C LYS A 127 -5.94 18.96 10.90
N ALA A 128 -6.30 18.07 9.97
CA ALA A 128 -7.46 17.19 10.11
C ALA A 128 -7.35 16.15 11.23
N TYR A 129 -6.15 15.63 11.51
CA TYR A 129 -5.96 14.53 12.47
C TYR A 129 -5.21 14.92 13.75
N ALA A 130 -4.45 16.00 13.76
CA ALA A 130 -3.59 16.38 14.88
C ALA A 130 -3.63 17.88 15.24
N ASN A 131 -4.45 18.67 14.54
CA ASN A 131 -4.69 20.10 14.80
C ASN A 131 -3.42 20.98 14.80
N PHE A 132 -2.49 20.72 13.89
CA PHE A 132 -1.30 21.57 13.69
C PHE A 132 -0.91 21.68 12.21
N THR A 133 -0.05 22.65 11.89
CA THR A 133 0.50 22.89 10.56
C THR A 133 2.02 23.02 10.60
N PHE A 134 2.66 22.77 9.46
CA PHE A 134 4.07 23.02 9.21
C PHE A 134 4.25 24.27 8.36
N ASP A 135 5.23 25.11 8.70
CA ASP A 135 5.61 26.29 7.90
C ASP A 135 6.71 25.97 6.87
N THR A 136 7.60 25.02 7.19
CA THR A 136 8.70 24.55 6.33
C THR A 136 9.17 23.15 6.75
N GLY A 137 10.05 22.56 5.95
CA GLY A 137 10.76 21.32 6.28
C GLY A 137 10.45 20.15 5.35
N THR A 138 11.27 19.13 5.49
CA THR A 138 11.27 17.93 4.64
C THR A 138 11.20 16.69 5.51
N LEU A 139 10.31 15.77 5.17
CA LEU A 139 10.17 14.47 5.81
C LEU A 139 10.96 13.41 5.06
N LYS A 140 11.70 12.61 5.83
CA LYS A 140 12.35 11.37 5.42
C LYS A 140 11.93 10.25 6.36
N VAL A 141 11.50 9.12 5.80
CA VAL A 141 11.07 7.94 6.56
C VAL A 141 11.76 6.71 6.00
N ALA A 142 12.22 5.84 6.88
CA ALA A 142 12.59 4.47 6.55
C ALA A 142 11.88 3.56 7.55
N MET A 143 11.18 2.54 7.06
CA MET A 143 10.52 1.53 7.88
C MET A 143 10.72 0.16 7.29
N GLU A 144 10.81 -0.83 8.16
CA GLU A 144 10.79 -2.25 7.82
C GLU A 144 9.82 -2.95 8.75
N ALA A 145 9.06 -3.91 8.23
CA ALA A 145 8.32 -4.82 9.07
C ALA A 145 8.14 -6.16 8.38
N SER A 146 7.96 -7.20 9.19
CA SER A 146 7.75 -8.56 8.71
C SER A 146 6.84 -9.32 9.64
N ALA A 147 6.14 -10.30 9.07
CA ALA A 147 5.40 -11.30 9.79
C ALA A 147 5.75 -12.69 9.23
N LYS A 148 5.89 -13.66 10.13
CA LYS A 148 6.01 -15.07 9.76
C LYS A 148 5.00 -15.88 10.55
N GLU A 149 4.02 -16.46 9.85
CA GLU A 149 2.94 -17.24 10.47
C GLU A 149 2.21 -16.47 11.60
N GLY A 150 2.06 -15.16 11.43
CA GLY A 150 1.44 -14.25 12.39
C GLY A 150 2.34 -13.74 13.52
N ALA A 151 3.62 -14.14 13.61
CA ALA A 151 4.59 -13.53 14.52
C ALA A 151 5.23 -12.30 13.85
N TYR A 152 5.20 -11.14 14.52
CA TYR A 152 5.61 -9.84 13.96
C TYR A 152 6.99 -9.38 14.43
N LYS A 153 7.69 -8.63 13.55
CA LYS A 153 8.93 -7.90 13.84
C LYS A 153 8.99 -6.62 13.02
N GLY A 154 9.44 -5.50 13.59
CA GLY A 154 9.65 -4.21 12.93
C GLY A 154 10.47 -3.27 13.81
#